data_AF-A8UYZ9-F1
#
_entry.id   AF-A8UYZ9-F1
#
_cell.length_a   1.000
_cell.length_b   1.000
_cell.length_c   1.000
_cell.angle_alpha   90.00
_cell.angle_beta   90.00
_cell.angle_gamma   90.00
#
_symmetry.space_group_name_H-M   'P 1'
#
loop_
_entity.id
_entity.type
_entity.pdbx_description
1 polymer ?
#
loop_
_entity_poly.entity_id
_entity_poly.type
_entity_poly.pdbx_seq_one_letter_code
_entity_poly.pdbx_strand_id
1 'polypeptide(L)'
;MSVEEERKAYPFALVGFFVSDKPVEECFRKDVTPEELEQLQNLLKKTIFTDDVDIAIAPFVVPPDQVNDALNQLAEVVFSPEEEQG
;
A
#
# COMPACT_ATOMS: atom_id res chain seq x y z
N MET A 1 -26.57 23.15 4.51
CA MET A 1 -25.20 22.73 4.85
C MET A 1 -25.08 21.30 4.36
N SER A 2 -24.35 21.11 3.25
CA SER A 2 -24.10 19.77 2.73
C SER A 2 -23.13 19.10 3.69
N VAL A 3 -23.50 17.92 4.19
CA VAL A 3 -22.59 17.08 4.97
C VAL A 3 -21.56 16.58 3.97
N GLU A 4 -20.40 17.23 3.88
CA GLU A 4 -19.25 16.66 3.18
C GLU A 4 -18.86 15.41 3.97
N GLU A 5 -19.21 14.23 3.45
CA GLU A 5 -18.72 12.97 4.00
C GLU A 5 -17.18 12.99 3.92
N GLU A 6 -16.52 13.16 5.07
CA GLU A 6 -15.06 13.12 5.16
C GLU A 6 -14.57 11.78 4.60
N ARG A 7 -13.86 11.85 3.47
CA ARG A 7 -13.23 10.68 2.85
C ARG A 7 -12.19 10.11 3.82
N LYS A 8 -12.37 8.86 4.21
CA LYS A 8 -11.44 8.13 5.10
C LYS A 8 -10.45 7.34 4.27
N ALA A 9 -9.17 7.42 4.65
CA ALA A 9 -8.12 6.59 4.08
C ALA A 9 -7.94 5.33 4.95
N TYR A 10 -7.91 4.15 4.31
CA TYR A 10 -7.68 2.88 4.98
C TYR A 10 -6.41 2.23 4.41
N PRO A 11 -5.42 1.88 5.25
CA PRO A 11 -4.25 1.13 4.80
C PRO A 11 -4.67 -0.29 4.44
N PHE A 12 -4.12 -0.83 3.37
CA PHE A 12 -4.31 -2.23 3.00
C PHE A 12 -2.98 -2.85 2.56
N ALA A 13 -2.84 -4.15 2.75
CA ALA A 13 -1.66 -4.92 2.36
C ALA A 13 -2.06 -6.14 1.55
N LEU A 14 -1.28 -6.46 0.53
CA LEU A 14 -1.40 -7.70 -0.24
C LEU A 14 -0.20 -8.58 0.08
N VAL A 15 -0.44 -9.77 0.61
CA VAL A 15 0.62 -10.72 1.02
C VAL A 15 0.67 -11.86 0.00
N GLY A 16 1.86 -12.11 -0.54
CA GLY A 16 2.11 -13.18 -1.49
C GLY A 16 3.46 -13.84 -1.24
N PHE A 17 3.62 -15.07 -1.73
CA PHE A 17 4.88 -15.80 -1.72
C PHE A 17 5.33 -16.06 -3.16
N PHE A 18 6.63 -15.97 -3.39
CA PHE A 18 7.26 -16.41 -4.64
C PHE A 18 8.43 -17.34 -4.30
N VAL A 19 8.80 -18.20 -5.24
CA VAL A 19 9.92 -19.14 -5.09
C VAL A 19 10.94 -18.82 -6.15
N SER A 20 12.22 -18.74 -5.76
CA SER A 20 13.33 -18.43 -6.65
C SER A 20 14.61 -19.06 -6.13
N ASP A 21 15.48 -19.50 -7.05
CA ASP A 21 16.83 -19.96 -6.74
C ASP A 21 17.85 -18.81 -6.72
N LYS A 22 17.40 -17.57 -7.01
CA LYS A 22 18.22 -16.36 -7.08
C LYS A 22 18.20 -15.58 -5.76
N PRO A 23 19.22 -14.74 -5.50
CA PRO A 23 19.17 -13.78 -4.39
C PRO A 23 17.95 -12.85 -4.49
N VAL A 24 17.42 -12.44 -3.34
CA VAL A 24 16.19 -11.63 -3.24
C VAL A 24 16.31 -10.30 -3.96
N GLU A 25 17.51 -9.69 -3.96
CA GLU A 25 17.81 -8.40 -4.58
C GLU A 25 17.75 -8.44 -6.11
N GLU A 26 17.79 -9.64 -6.69
CA GLU A 26 17.68 -9.91 -8.13
C GLU A 26 16.27 -10.38 -8.52
N CYS A 27 15.40 -10.65 -7.55
CA CYS A 27 14.03 -11.13 -7.80
C CYS A 27 13.06 -9.98 -8.11
N PHE A 28 13.43 -8.73 -7.80
CA PHE A 28 12.59 -7.56 -8.03
C PHE A 28 13.15 -6.69 -9.16
N ARG A 29 12.24 -6.24 -10.04
CA ARG A 29 12.56 -5.22 -11.05
C ARG A 29 12.88 -3.90 -10.37
N LYS A 30 13.96 -3.26 -10.79
CA LYS A 30 14.43 -1.97 -10.23
C LYS A 30 13.98 -0.77 -11.07
N ASP A 31 13.40 -1.05 -12.22
CA ASP A 31 13.09 -0.13 -13.31
C ASP A 31 11.58 0.05 -13.52
N VAL A 32 10.76 -0.21 -12.49
CA VAL A 32 9.31 -0.09 -12.62
C VAL A 32 8.93 1.38 -12.84
N THR A 33 8.30 1.64 -13.98
CA THR A 33 7.88 2.99 -14.37
C THR A 33 6.57 3.40 -13.70
N PRO A 34 6.26 4.71 -13.61
CA PRO A 34 4.98 5.19 -13.10
C PRO A 34 3.77 4.63 -13.87
N GLU A 35 3.87 4.52 -15.20
CA GLU A 35 2.80 3.97 -16.05
C GLU A 35 2.51 2.49 -15.72
N GLU A 36 3.55 1.68 -15.50
CA GLU A 36 3.38 0.28 -15.08
C GLU A 36 2.74 0.16 -13.69
N LEU A 37 3.07 1.06 -12.77
CA LEU A 37 2.42 1.14 -11.45
C LEU A 37 0.95 1.53 -11.57
N GLU A 38 0.60 2.49 -12.41
CA GLU A 38 -0.80 2.86 -12.68
C GLU A 38 -1.60 1.69 -13.27
N GLN A 39 -1.00 0.92 -14.18
CA GLN A 39 -1.63 -0.29 -14.72
C GLN A 39 -1.91 -1.32 -13.62
N LEU A 40 -0.95 -1.53 -12.70
CA LEU A 40 -1.12 -2.43 -11.57
C LEU A 40 -2.21 -1.93 -10.61
N GLN A 41 -2.25 -0.63 -10.31
CA GLN A 41 -3.30 -0.03 -9.49
C GLN A 41 -4.69 -0.20 -10.13
N ASN A 42 -4.81 0.07 -11.42
CA ASN A 42 -6.06 -0.12 -12.14
C ASN A 42 -6.51 -1.58 -12.13
N LEU A 43 -5.58 -2.54 -12.23
CA LEU A 43 -5.89 -3.96 -12.13
C LEU A 43 -6.38 -4.33 -10.73
N LEU A 44 -5.68 -3.88 -9.68
CA LEU A 44 -6.07 -4.12 -8.29
C LEU A 44 -7.45 -3.52 -7.97
N LYS A 45 -7.68 -2.27 -8.37
CA LYS A 45 -8.97 -1.56 -8.19
C LYS A 45 -10.13 -2.37 -8.78
N LYS A 46 -9.98 -2.87 -10.01
CA LYS A 46 -11.01 -3.66 -10.71
C LYS A 46 -11.21 -5.07 -10.16
N THR A 47 -10.21 -5.62 -9.47
CA THR A 47 -10.20 -7.03 -9.06
C THR A 47 -10.64 -7.22 -7.62
N ILE A 48 -10.19 -6.35 -6.71
CA ILE A 48 -10.32 -6.55 -5.26
C ILE A 48 -11.29 -5.55 -4.62
N PHE A 49 -11.38 -4.34 -5.18
CA PHE A 49 -12.18 -3.27 -4.59
C PHE A 49 -13.53 -3.13 -5.27
N THR A 50 -14.50 -2.63 -4.53
CA THR A 50 -15.81 -2.25 -5.08
C THR A 50 -15.67 -1.00 -5.94
N ASP A 51 -16.70 -0.73 -6.74
CA ASP A 51 -16.84 0.55 -7.45
C ASP A 51 -16.69 1.72 -6.45
N ASP A 52 -16.18 2.85 -6.95
CA ASP A 52 -15.95 4.09 -6.20
C ASP A 52 -14.82 4.08 -5.14
N VAL A 53 -13.96 3.05 -5.11
CA VAL A 53 -12.73 3.06 -4.29
C VAL A 53 -11.54 3.56 -5.10
N ASP A 54 -10.87 4.61 -4.63
CA ASP A 54 -9.58 5.05 -5.16
C ASP A 54 -8.44 4.39 -4.37
N ILE A 55 -7.43 3.90 -5.09
CA ILE A 55 -6.27 3.26 -4.48
C ILE A 55 -4.98 3.94 -4.97
N ALA A 56 -4.02 4.02 -4.06
CA ALA A 56 -2.65 4.43 -4.36
C ALA A 56 -1.70 3.34 -3.86
N ILE A 57 -0.78 2.87 -4.71
CA ILE A 57 0.32 1.98 -4.29
C ILE A 57 1.65 2.65 -4.59
N ALA A 58 2.59 2.53 -3.65
CA ALA A 58 3.97 2.95 -3.84
C ALA A 58 4.89 1.73 -3.74
N PRO A 59 5.92 1.62 -4.59
CA PRO A 59 6.83 0.50 -4.58
C PRO A 59 7.72 0.58 -3.33
N PHE A 60 7.40 -0.21 -2.31
CA PHE A 60 8.27 -0.42 -1.15
C PHE A 60 8.64 -1.90 -1.09
N VAL A 61 9.93 -2.20 -1.21
CA VAL A 61 10.46 -3.53 -0.86
C VAL A 61 10.70 -3.52 0.63
N VAL A 62 9.76 -4.11 1.39
CA VAL A 62 9.92 -4.23 2.85
C VAL A 62 10.64 -5.56 3.14
N PRO A 63 11.82 -5.54 3.79
CA PRO A 63 12.48 -6.75 4.26
C PRO A 63 11.53 -7.61 5.11
N PRO A 64 11.59 -8.95 5.04
CA PRO A 64 10.66 -9.83 5.78
C PRO A 64 10.67 -9.59 7.30
N ASP A 65 11.81 -9.19 7.85
CA ASP A 65 12.01 -8.76 9.24
C ASP A 65 11.33 -7.42 9.57
N GLN A 66 11.05 -6.58 8.57
CA GLN A 66 10.45 -5.25 8.72
C GLN A 66 8.98 -5.19 8.28
N VAL A 67 8.37 -6.28 7.82
CA VAL A 67 6.96 -6.29 7.39
C VAL A 67 6.04 -5.97 8.57
N ASN A 68 6.28 -6.56 9.74
CA ASN A 68 5.50 -6.26 10.94
C ASN A 68 5.69 -4.80 11.39
N ASP A 69 6.91 -4.28 11.34
CA ASP A 69 7.17 -2.88 11.71
C ASP A 69 6.59 -1.89 10.71
N ALA A 70 6.65 -2.19 9.41
CA ALA A 70 6.03 -1.37 8.38
C ALA A 70 4.51 -1.37 8.50
N LEU A 71 3.89 -2.52 8.80
CA LEU A 71 2.46 -2.63 9.07
C LEU A 71 2.07 -1.86 10.35
N ASN A 72 2.88 -1.94 11.41
CA ASN A 72 2.65 -1.20 12.66
C ASN A 72 2.82 0.32 12.47
N GLN A 73 3.82 0.78 11.71
CA GLN A 73 4.01 2.20 11.39
C GLN A 73 2.88 2.74 10.52
N LEU A 74 2.43 1.97 9.52
CA LEU A 74 1.24 2.33 8.72
C LEU A 74 -0.02 2.40 9.58
N ALA A 75 -0.16 1.52 10.58
CA ALA A 75 -1.25 1.57 11.53
C ALA A 75 -1.16 2.81 12.44
N GLU A 76 0.00 3.14 12.99
CA GLU A 76 0.18 4.33 13.84
C GLU A 76 -0.15 5.63 13.11
N VAL A 77 0.27 5.77 11.85
CA VAL A 77 -0.05 6.96 11.02
C VAL A 77 -1.54 7.07 10.72
N VAL A 78 -2.26 5.95 10.66
CA VAL A 78 -3.70 5.91 10.36
C VAL A 78 -4.57 6.04 11.62
N PHE A 79 -4.11 5.54 12.76
CA PHE A 79 -4.85 5.52 14.02
C PHE A 79 -4.51 6.63 15.01
N SER A 80 -3.47 7.43 14.73
CA SER A 80 -3.17 8.66 15.47
C SER A 80 -3.46 9.89 14.60
N PRO A 81 -4.74 10.28 14.41
CA PRO A 81 -5.03 11.67 14.08
C PRO A 81 -4.53 12.47 15.29
N GLU A 82 -3.62 13.40 15.04
CA GLU A 82 -2.97 14.27 16.01
C GLU A 82 -3.68 14.31 17.37
N GLU A 83 -3.08 13.72 18.40
CA GLU A 83 -3.21 14.33 19.73
C GLU A 83 -2.51 15.68 19.64
N GLU A 84 -3.23 16.67 19.08
CA GLU A 84 -3.16 18.01 19.59
C GLU A 84 -3.28 17.90 21.12
N GLN A 85 -2.18 18.17 21.83
CA GLN A 85 -2.11 19.25 22.83
C GLN A 85 -0.87 19.11 23.71
N GLY A 86 -0.11 20.19 23.87
CA GLY A 86 0.83 20.35 24.98
C GLY A 86 1.95 21.34 24.74
#